data_AF-X5EAS0-F1
#
_entry.id   AF-X5EAS0-F1
#
_cell.length_a   1.000
_cell.length_b   1.000
_cell.length_c   1.000
_cell.angle_alpha   90.00
_cell.angle_beta   90.00
_cell.angle_gamma   90.00
#
_symmetry.space_group_name_H-M   'P 1'
#
loop_
_entity.id
_entity.type
_entity.pdbx_description
1 polymer ?
#
loop_
_entity_poly.entity_id
_entity_poly.type
_entity_poly.pdbx_seq_one_letter_code
_entity_poly.pdbx_strand_id
1 'polypeptide(L)' 'MTDGIEQWVLDLPLWLQTPLTLVVLVLLASLAAVVMIKVAFGVLPVTEDEERAFASVDDPSHEEGDNR' A
#
# COMPACT_ATOMS: atom_id res chain seq x y z
N MET A 1 26.16 -20.38 -8.39
CA MET A 1 26.56 -20.27 -6.95
C MET A 1 25.39 -19.75 -6.11
N THR A 2 24.15 -20.03 -6.53
CA THR A 2 22.91 -19.88 -5.75
C THR A 2 22.32 -21.24 -5.39
N ASP A 3 22.87 -22.31 -5.97
CA ASP A 3 22.44 -23.71 -5.91
C ASP A 3 22.20 -24.20 -4.48
N GLY A 4 22.99 -23.70 -3.51
CA GLY A 4 22.78 -24.00 -2.09
C GLY A 4 21.47 -23.43 -1.56
N ILE A 5 21.18 -22.14 -1.77
CA ILE A 5 20.02 -21.44 -1.18
C ILE A 5 18.70 -21.96 -1.77
N GLU A 6 18.66 -22.21 -3.08
CA GLU A 6 17.49 -22.77 -3.75
C GLU A 6 17.15 -24.16 -3.21
N GLN A 7 18.16 -24.97 -2.92
CA GLN A 7 17.99 -26.30 -2.35
C GLN A 7 17.50 -26.27 -0.90
N TRP A 8 17.93 -25.29 -0.09
CA TRP A 8 17.39 -25.08 1.28
C TRP A 8 15.90 -24.72 1.28
N VAL A 9 15.45 -23.89 0.33
CA VAL A 9 14.04 -23.50 0.22
C VAL A 9 13.15 -24.66 -0.23
N LEU A 10 13.69 -25.55 -1.07
CA LEU A 10 12.98 -26.75 -1.54
C LEU A 10 12.93 -27.87 -0.49
N ASP A 11 13.92 -27.95 0.40
CA ASP A 11 13.95 -28.90 1.52
C ASP A 11 13.15 -28.43 2.74
N LEU A 12 12.56 -27.22 2.69
CA LEU A 12 11.74 -26.71 3.78
C LEU A 12 10.43 -27.53 3.89
N PRO A 13 9.98 -27.88 5.10
CA PRO A 13 8.68 -28.52 5.27
C PRO A 13 7.56 -27.70 4.62
N LEU A 14 6.64 -28.37 3.90
CA LEU A 14 5.53 -27.73 3.19
C LEU A 14 4.74 -26.75 4.07
N TRP A 15 4.60 -27.05 5.37
CA TRP A 15 3.88 -26.22 6.33
C TRP A 15 4.58 -24.87 6.64
N LEU A 16 5.88 -24.76 6.35
CA LEU A 16 6.65 -23.50 6.40
C LEU A 16 6.76 -22.84 5.01
N GLN A 17 6.88 -23.65 3.94
CA GLN A 17 7.01 -23.15 2.58
C GLN A 17 5.75 -22.43 2.08
N THR A 18 4.56 -22.99 2.38
CA THR A 18 3.26 -22.44 1.95
C THR A 18 2.94 -21.06 2.56
N PRO A 19 3.07 -20.84 3.89
CA PRO A 19 2.84 -19.49 4.44
C PRO A 19 3.91 -18.50 3.98
N LEU A 20 5.17 -18.93 3.81
CA LEU A 20 6.24 -18.06 3.30
C LEU A 20 5.96 -17.60 1.86
N THR A 21 5.52 -18.51 0.98
CA THR A 21 5.13 -18.15 -0.39
C THR A 21 3.93 -17.22 -0.42
N LEU A 22 2.94 -17.41 0.45
CA LEU A 22 1.83 -16.46 0.59
C LEU A 22 2.30 -15.06 1.01
N VAL A 23 3.22 -14.96 1.98
CA VAL A 23 3.78 -13.67 2.41
C VAL A 23 4.48 -12.97 1.24
N VAL A 24 5.31 -13.69 0.48
CA VAL A 24 5.99 -13.13 -0.70
C VAL A 24 4.98 -12.68 -1.76
N LEU A 25 3.95 -13.49 -2.04
CA LEU A 25 2.91 -13.14 -3.01
C LEU A 25 2.11 -11.91 -2.57
N VAL A 26 1.77 -11.81 -1.29
CA VAL A 26 1.08 -10.63 -0.72
C VAL A 26 1.96 -9.39 -0.88
N LEU A 27 3.24 -9.47 -0.54
CA LEU A 27 4.17 -8.34 -0.71
C LEU A 27 4.28 -7.90 -2.18
N LEU A 28 4.38 -8.85 -3.10
CA LEU A 28 4.41 -8.57 -4.54
C LEU A 28 3.09 -7.95 -5.03
N ALA A 29 1.95 -8.47 -4.58
CA ALA A 29 0.64 -7.93 -4.93
C ALA A 29 0.43 -6.52 -4.37
N SER A 30 0.85 -6.26 -3.12
CA SER A 30 0.81 -4.92 -2.52
C SER A 30 1.68 -3.93 -3.29
N LEU A 31 2.90 -4.34 -3.68
CA LEU A 31 3.78 -3.50 -4.47
C LEU A 31 3.16 -3.17 -5.84
N ALA A 32 2.60 -4.18 -6.51
CA ALA A 32 1.90 -3.99 -7.78
C ALA A 32 0.70 -3.05 -7.63
N ALA A 33 -0.08 -3.18 -6.55
CA ALA A 33 -1.20 -2.29 -6.26
C ALA A 33 -0.74 -0.84 -6.07
N VAL A 34 0.32 -0.60 -5.31
CA VAL A 34 0.89 0.75 -5.11
C VAL A 34 1.36 1.35 -6.44
N VAL A 35 2.04 0.56 -7.27
CA VAL A 35 2.48 1.01 -8.60
C VAL A 35 1.28 1.36 -9.48
N MET A 36 0.26 0.50 -9.52
CA MET A 36 -0.96 0.73 -10.29
C MET A 36 -1.69 1.99 -9.83
N ILE A 37 -1.80 2.20 -8.51
CA ILE A 37 -2.38 3.40 -7.91
C ILE A 37 -1.59 4.65 -8.32
N LYS A 38 -0.26 4.59 -8.18
CA LYS A 38 0.63 5.71 -8.53
C LYS A 38 0.61 6.03 -10.03
N VAL A 39 0.47 5.01 -10.88
CA VAL A 39 0.25 5.19 -12.33
C VAL A 39 -1.12 5.80 -12.57
N ALA A 40 -2.17 5.32 -11.92
CA ALA A 40 -3.52 5.87 -12.07
C ALA A 40 -3.55 7.36 -11.69
N PHE A 41 -3.04 7.73 -10.51
CA PHE A 41 -2.96 9.13 -10.06
C PHE A 41 -1.92 9.98 -10.81
N GLY A 42 -0.90 9.36 -11.41
CA GLY A 42 0.07 10.07 -12.24
C GLY A 42 -0.45 10.36 -13.66
N VAL A 43 -1.42 9.55 -14.14
CA VAL A 43 -2.02 9.66 -15.46
C VAL A 43 -3.34 10.44 -15.41
N LEU A 44 -4.11 10.33 -14.33
CA LEU A 44 -5.27 11.16 -14.08
C LEU A 44 -4.78 12.53 -13.59
N PRO A 45 -5.07 13.64 -14.30
CA PRO A 45 -4.84 14.96 -13.72
C PRO A 45 -5.68 15.06 -12.45
N VAL A 46 -5.04 15.36 -11.31
CA VAL A 46 -5.73 15.76 -10.09
C VAL A 46 -6.64 16.92 -10.47
N THR A 47 -7.94 16.63 -10.58
CA THR A 47 -8.94 17.65 -10.82
C THR A 47 -9.06 18.46 -9.54
N GLU A 48 -9.04 19.78 -9.64
CA GLU A 48 -9.13 20.74 -8.53
C GLU A 48 -10.34 20.48 -7.58
N ASP A 49 -11.29 19.65 -8.02
CA ASP A 49 -12.43 19.17 -7.24
C ASP A 49 -12.09 18.10 -6.17
N GLU A 50 -11.03 17.29 -6.34
CA GLU A 50 -10.60 16.30 -5.32
C GLU A 50 -9.87 16.99 -4.14
N GLU A 51 -9.09 18.04 -4.40
CA GLU A 51 -8.40 18.81 -3.36
C GLU A 51 -9.39 19.46 -2.39
N ARG A 52 -10.52 19.98 -2.91
CA ARG A 52 -11.60 20.55 -2.09
C ARG A 52 -12.37 19.48 -1.30
N ALA A 53 -12.53 18.26 -1.82
CA ALA A 53 -13.23 17.19 -1.14
C ALA A 53 -12.43 16.61 0.05
N PHE A 54 -11.11 16.54 -0.06
CA PHE A 54 -10.24 16.04 1.01
C PHE A 54 -9.79 17.14 2.00
N ALA A 55 -9.74 18.41 1.59
CA ALA A 55 -9.43 19.52 2.51
C ALA A 55 -10.54 19.78 3.56
N SER A 56 -11.78 19.34 3.30
CA SER A 56 -12.91 19.61 4.19
C SER A 56 -12.99 18.69 5.42
N VAL A 57 -12.13 17.69 5.55
CA VAL A 57 -12.20 16.70 6.65
C VAL A 57 -11.29 17.06 7.83
N ASP A 58 -10.36 18.01 7.66
CA ASP A 58 -9.33 18.33 8.67
C ASP A 58 -9.55 19.62 9.50
N ASP A 59 -10.71 20.27 9.44
CA ASP A 59 -11.03 21.34 10.41
C ASP A 59 -12.35 21.12 11.16
N PRO A 60 -12.31 20.32 12.24
CA PRO A 60 -13.33 20.34 13.26
C PRO A 60 -12.81 20.98 14.56
N SER A 61 -12.30 22.24 14.58
CA SER A 61 -12.15 22.95 15.89
C SER A 61 -11.89 24.47 15.88
N HIS A 62 -12.35 25.26 14.89
CA HIS A 62 -12.33 26.73 15.00
C HIS A 62 -13.72 27.37 15.20
N GLU A 63 -14.54 26.77 16.07
CA GLU A 63 -15.70 27.44 16.66
C GLU A 63 -15.70 27.24 18.19
N GLU A 64 -14.82 27.93 18.91
CA GLU A 64 -15.04 28.17 20.33
C GLU A 64 -14.51 29.57 20.71
N GLY A 65 -15.43 30.54 20.69
CA GLY A 65 -15.39 31.64 21.66
C GLY A 65 -14.77 32.98 21.23
N ASP A 66 -15.24 33.59 20.15
CA ASP A 66 -15.31 35.06 20.08
C ASP A 66 -16.78 35.49 20.03
N ASN A 67 -17.41 35.54 21.21
CA ASN A 67 -18.66 36.27 21.38
C ASN A 67 -18.72 36.82 22.81
N ARG A 68 -18.23 38.06 22.91
CA ARG A 68 -18.87 39.20 23.59
C ARG A 68 -19.02 39.19 25.12
#